data_AF-A0A5B2U9B5-F1
#
_entry.id   AF-A0A5B2U9B5-F1
#
_cell.length_a   1.000
_cell.length_b   1.000
_cell.length_c   1.000
_cell.angle_alpha   90.00
_cell.angle_beta   90.00
_cell.angle_gamma   90.00
#
_symmetry.space_group_name_H-M   'P 1'
#
loop_
_entity.id
_entity.type
_entity.pdbx_description
1 polymer ?
#
loop_
_entity_poly.entity_id
_entity_poly.type
_entity_poly.pdbx_seq_one_letter_code
_entity_poly.pdbx_strand_id
1 'polypeptide(L)'
;MKKEENTNAVCILPDINLRIKELITEKTFGNTAAFAREISENLKKKTKGEKTISQQSVDRLFKIDKRGNIDKYPEPSKAIIDSILDTYNVSKKWLLLGELPMYNQSEKENTPTNLKTDNKAVKSDSNFDTLLSEVKELKKSLEAQKKQNEDQAKAIIEFIEKERIAVSDLILDLKNSLTQKKEKS
;
A
#
# COMPACT_ATOMS: atom_id res chain seq x y z
N MET A 1 1.45 -45.19 6.44
CA MET A 1 0.62 -43.96 6.51
C MET A 1 1.55 -42.77 6.33
N LYS A 2 1.49 -42.09 5.18
CA LYS A 2 2.22 -40.85 4.94
C LYS A 2 1.38 -39.73 5.55
N LYS A 3 1.94 -38.97 6.50
CA LYS A 3 1.31 -37.75 7.01
C LYS A 3 1.42 -36.71 5.90
N GLU A 4 0.28 -36.34 5.34
CA GLU A 4 0.16 -35.13 4.53
C GLU A 4 0.21 -33.95 5.49
N GLU A 5 1.36 -33.29 5.57
CA GLU A 5 1.46 -31.97 6.18
C GLU A 5 0.88 -30.96 5.19
N ASN A 6 -0.37 -30.59 5.43
CA ASN A 6 -0.99 -29.42 4.81
C ASN A 6 -0.37 -28.16 5.42
N THR A 7 0.73 -27.68 4.84
CA THR A 7 1.31 -26.37 5.17
C THR A 7 1.14 -25.40 4.02
N ASN A 8 -0.10 -24.98 3.75
CA ASN A 8 -0.32 -23.63 3.22
C ASN A 8 -0.06 -22.60 4.35
N ALA A 9 1.17 -22.58 4.86
CA ALA A 9 1.64 -21.51 5.71
C ALA A 9 1.84 -20.29 4.83
N VAL A 10 0.79 -19.47 4.72
CA VAL A 10 0.92 -18.11 4.19
C VAL A 10 1.96 -17.42 5.06
N CYS A 11 3.15 -17.21 4.50
CA CYS A 11 4.24 -16.57 5.21
C CYS A 11 3.91 -15.08 5.31
N ILE A 12 3.23 -14.70 6.40
CA ILE A 12 2.83 -13.32 6.67
C ILE A 12 4.09 -12.57 7.15
N LEU A 13 4.47 -11.53 6.40
CA LEU A 13 5.55 -10.64 6.77
C LEU A 13 5.20 -9.92 8.10
N PRO A 14 6.11 -9.77 9.07
CA PRO A 14 5.83 -9.07 10.30
C PRO A 14 5.37 -7.63 10.03
N ASP A 15 4.45 -7.14 10.86
CA ASP A 15 3.79 -5.84 10.65
C ASP A 15 4.76 -4.67 10.50
N ILE A 16 5.82 -4.63 11.31
CA ILE A 16 6.84 -3.58 11.22
C ILE A 16 7.60 -3.65 9.89
N ASN A 17 7.87 -4.86 9.39
CA ASN A 17 8.53 -5.06 8.10
C ASN A 17 7.56 -4.66 6.97
N LEU A 18 6.26 -4.95 7.10
CA LEU A 18 5.25 -4.51 6.13
C LEU A 18 5.19 -2.98 6.03
N ARG A 19 5.16 -2.26 7.16
CA ARG A 19 5.18 -0.79 7.19
C ARG A 19 6.45 -0.19 6.61
N ILE A 20 7.61 -0.81 6.85
CA ILE A 20 8.85 -0.39 6.20
C ILE A 20 8.77 -0.63 4.69
N LYS A 21 8.15 -1.72 4.24
CA LYS A 21 7.92 -1.99 2.82
C LYS A 21 7.01 -0.96 2.17
N GLU A 22 5.94 -0.55 2.86
CA GLU A 22 5.06 0.56 2.44
C GLU A 22 5.83 1.86 2.27
N LEU A 23 6.70 2.19 3.24
CA LEU A 23 7.59 3.36 3.16
C LEU A 23 8.54 3.32 1.96
N ILE A 24 9.14 2.16 1.67
CA ILE A 24 10.02 2.00 0.51
C ILE A 24 9.24 2.20 -0.79
N THR A 25 8.02 1.66 -0.87
CA THR A 25 7.13 1.89 -2.02
C THR A 25 6.80 3.36 -2.20
N GLU A 26 6.43 4.06 -1.12
CA GLU A 26 6.01 5.47 -1.20
C GLU A 26 7.17 6.44 -1.47
N LYS A 27 8.32 6.24 -0.83
CA LYS A 27 9.44 7.19 -0.89
C LYS A 27 10.39 6.94 -2.04
N THR A 28 10.60 5.68 -2.40
CA THR A 28 11.61 5.30 -3.39
C THR A 28 11.06 4.39 -4.49
N PHE A 29 9.73 4.34 -4.66
CA PHE A 29 9.06 3.55 -5.70
C PHE A 29 9.46 2.07 -5.65
N GLY A 30 9.69 1.53 -4.45
CA GLY A 30 10.08 0.13 -4.25
C GLY A 30 11.58 -0.12 -4.31
N ASN A 31 12.41 0.90 -4.55
CA ASN A 31 13.86 0.75 -4.67
C ASN A 31 14.53 0.72 -3.28
N THR A 32 14.91 -0.48 -2.82
CA THR A 32 15.56 -0.69 -1.52
C THR A 32 16.97 -0.09 -1.43
N ALA A 33 17.69 0.01 -2.55
CA ALA A 33 19.01 0.63 -2.61
C ALA A 33 18.93 2.15 -2.40
N ALA A 34 17.99 2.79 -3.09
CA ALA A 34 17.71 4.22 -2.94
C ALA A 34 17.25 4.52 -1.51
N PHE A 35 16.37 3.70 -0.96
CA PHE A 35 15.89 3.85 0.42
C PHE A 35 17.03 3.74 1.43
N ALA A 36 17.86 2.69 1.34
CA ALA A 36 19.02 2.51 2.21
C ALA A 36 19.98 3.71 2.14
N ARG A 37 20.18 4.29 0.95
CA ARG A 37 20.99 5.50 0.77
C ARG A 37 20.37 6.70 1.48
N GLU A 38 19.08 6.97 1.29
CA GLU A 38 18.39 8.11 1.91
C GLU A 38 18.42 8.08 3.43
N ILE A 39 18.07 6.94 4.04
CA ILE A 39 18.08 6.79 5.50
C ILE A 39 19.51 6.76 6.09
N SER A 40 20.52 6.46 5.26
CA SER A 40 21.93 6.49 5.67
C SER A 40 22.53 7.87 5.74
N GLU A 41 22.07 8.84 4.93
CA GLU A 41 22.70 10.17 4.86
C GLU A 41 22.66 10.91 6.20
N ASN A 42 21.54 10.81 6.93
CA ASN A 42 21.43 11.39 8.27
C ASN A 42 22.32 10.67 9.29
N LEU A 43 22.45 9.34 9.18
CA LEU A 43 23.32 8.56 10.05
C LEU A 43 24.80 8.91 9.82
N LYS A 44 25.22 9.08 8.56
CA LYS A 44 26.58 9.54 8.21
C LYS A 44 26.89 10.89 8.83
N LYS A 45 25.96 11.85 8.76
CA LYS A 45 26.14 13.19 9.37
C LYS A 45 26.36 13.09 10.89
N LYS A 46 25.54 12.29 11.59
CA LYS A 46 25.65 12.09 13.05
C LYS A 46 26.94 11.36 13.46
N THR A 47 27.45 10.48 12.60
CA THR A 47 28.61 9.60 12.89
C THR A 47 29.89 10.01 12.15
N LYS A 48 29.94 11.22 11.58
CA LYS A 48 31.08 11.72 10.80
C LYS A 48 31.54 10.73 9.70
N GLY A 49 30.59 10.04 9.08
CA GLY A 49 30.82 9.11 7.98
C GLY A 49 31.15 7.66 8.38
N GLU A 50 31.18 7.33 9.69
CA GLU A 50 31.60 6.00 10.15
C GLU A 50 30.51 4.92 9.99
N LYS A 51 29.23 5.29 10.12
CA LYS A 51 28.11 4.33 10.03
C LYS A 51 27.24 4.58 8.80
N THR A 52 26.91 3.49 8.12
CA THR A 52 25.99 3.48 6.97
C THR A 52 25.06 2.27 7.06
N ILE A 53 23.87 2.39 6.46
CA ILE A 53 22.92 1.29 6.30
C ILE A 53 23.08 0.77 4.88
N SER A 54 23.48 -0.49 4.75
CA SER A 54 23.61 -1.13 3.45
C SER A 54 22.26 -1.56 2.90
N GLN A 55 22.14 -1.60 1.56
CA GLN A 55 20.97 -2.19 0.89
C GLN A 55 20.70 -3.62 1.39
N GLN A 56 21.76 -4.43 1.56
CA GLN A 56 21.63 -5.80 2.07
C GLN A 56 20.96 -5.86 3.45
N SER A 57 21.23 -4.88 4.32
CA SER A 57 20.60 -4.81 5.64
C SER A 57 19.09 -4.57 5.55
N VAL A 58 18.67 -3.74 4.59
CA VAL A 58 17.24 -3.47 4.31
C VAL A 58 16.59 -4.68 3.63
N ASP A 59 17.23 -5.27 2.62
CA ASP A 59 16.70 -6.42 1.87
C ASP A 59 16.45 -7.63 2.78
N ARG A 60 17.28 -7.81 3.82
CA ARG A 60 17.12 -8.92 4.79
C ARG A 60 15.81 -8.84 5.57
N LEU A 61 15.24 -7.65 5.77
CA LEU A 61 13.95 -7.52 6.46
C LEU A 61 12.81 -8.24 5.72
N PHE A 62 12.96 -8.48 4.42
CA PHE A 62 11.92 -9.08 3.59
C PHE A 62 12.23 -10.53 3.21
N LYS A 63 13.26 -11.13 3.80
CA LYS A 63 13.71 -12.50 3.51
C LYS A 63 13.76 -13.29 4.81
N ILE A 64 13.20 -14.49 4.80
CA ILE A 64 13.28 -15.42 5.94
C ILE A 64 14.75 -15.75 6.17
N ASP A 65 15.21 -15.57 7.41
CA ASP A 65 16.51 -16.07 7.83
C ASP A 65 16.38 -17.56 8.18
N LYS A 66 16.98 -18.42 7.35
CA LYS A 66 16.96 -19.89 7.50
C LYS A 66 18.06 -20.40 8.43
N ARG A 67 18.72 -19.51 9.18
CA ARG A 67 19.83 -19.86 10.08
C ARG A 67 19.27 -20.22 11.45
N GLY A 68 19.43 -21.48 11.83
CA GLY A 68 18.84 -22.04 13.05
C GLY A 68 17.43 -22.56 12.77
N ASN A 69 16.95 -23.48 13.60
CA ASN A 69 15.67 -24.21 13.42
C ASN A 69 14.40 -23.33 13.56
N ILE A 70 14.51 -22.02 13.29
CA ILE A 70 13.46 -21.02 13.43
C ILE A 70 13.51 -20.14 12.19
N ASP A 71 12.66 -20.47 11.21
CA ASP A 71 12.43 -19.64 10.04
C ASP A 71 11.72 -18.35 10.46
N LYS A 72 12.47 -17.25 10.60
CA LYS A 72 11.90 -15.95 10.98
C LYS A 72 12.43 -14.82 10.10
N TYR A 73 11.59 -13.81 9.92
CA TYR A 73 12.03 -12.55 9.35
C TYR A 73 12.89 -11.78 10.36
N PRO A 74 14.03 -11.22 9.94
CA PRO A 74 14.80 -10.30 10.76
C PRO A 74 13.98 -9.08 11.16
N GLU A 75 14.12 -8.67 12.41
CA GLU A 75 13.61 -7.40 12.89
C GLU A 75 14.52 -6.24 12.45
N PRO A 76 13.96 -5.07 12.14
CA PRO A 76 14.75 -3.89 11.82
C PRO A 76 15.59 -3.47 13.03
N SER A 77 16.86 -3.19 12.77
CA SER A 77 17.76 -2.69 13.82
C SER A 77 17.30 -1.31 14.29
N LYS A 78 17.63 -0.97 15.54
CA LYS A 78 17.37 0.38 16.08
C LYS A 78 17.93 1.49 15.17
N ALA A 79 19.10 1.26 14.56
CA ALA A 79 19.69 2.22 13.62
C ALA A 79 18.80 2.46 12.40
N ILE A 80 18.18 1.41 11.84
CA ILE A 80 17.23 1.54 10.72
C ILE A 80 15.99 2.31 11.17
N ILE A 81 15.42 1.97 12.33
CA ILE A 81 14.23 2.64 12.86
C ILE A 81 14.49 4.14 13.11
N ASP A 82 15.56 4.46 13.84
CA ASP A 82 15.91 5.85 14.16
C ASP A 82 16.19 6.64 12.88
N SER A 83 16.93 6.07 11.92
CA SER A 83 17.17 6.69 10.62
C SER A 83 15.89 6.93 9.82
N ILE A 84 14.90 6.02 9.86
CA ILE A 84 13.61 6.22 9.19
C ILE A 84 12.88 7.43 9.80
N LEU A 85 12.82 7.51 11.12
CA LEU A 85 12.13 8.58 11.85
C LEU A 85 12.81 9.94 11.68
N ASP A 86 14.14 9.95 11.58
CA ASP A 86 14.92 11.15 11.32
C ASP A 86 14.79 11.65 9.87
N THR A 87 14.71 10.72 8.91
CA THR A 87 14.70 11.05 7.47
C THR A 87 13.30 11.36 6.97
N TYR A 88 12.30 10.62 7.43
CA TYR A 88 10.91 10.80 7.05
C TYR A 88 10.15 11.25 8.29
N ASN A 89 9.34 12.31 8.17
CA ASN A 89 8.52 12.85 9.27
C ASN A 89 7.36 11.88 9.67
N VAL A 90 7.73 10.66 10.00
CA VAL A 90 6.85 9.51 10.24
C VAL A 90 6.60 9.38 11.73
N SER A 91 5.38 9.00 12.08
CA SER A 91 4.99 8.68 13.44
C SER A 91 5.69 7.41 13.92
N LYS A 92 6.39 7.51 15.05
CA LYS A 92 6.98 6.33 15.72
C LYS A 92 5.91 5.32 16.13
N LYS A 93 4.74 5.80 16.57
CA LYS A 93 3.62 4.92 16.94
C LYS A 93 3.08 4.17 15.71
N TRP A 94 3.03 4.84 14.56
CA TRP A 94 2.62 4.18 13.32
C TRP A 94 3.64 3.13 12.91
N LEU A 95 4.92 3.50 12.85
CA LEU A 95 5.97 2.58 12.40
C LEU A 95 6.07 1.33 13.26
N LEU A 96 5.99 1.48 14.59
CA LEU A 96 6.17 0.36 15.52
C LEU A 96 4.90 -0.43 15.76
N LEU A 97 3.75 0.25 15.89
CA LEU A 97 2.49 -0.35 16.38
C LEU A 97 1.36 -0.32 15.34
N GLY A 98 1.52 0.40 14.24
CA GLY A 98 0.43 0.66 13.28
C GLY A 98 -0.62 1.66 13.80
N GLU A 99 -0.31 2.38 14.88
CA GLU A 99 -1.21 3.36 15.49
C GLU A 99 -0.97 4.77 14.96
N LEU A 100 -2.02 5.59 14.90
CA LEU A 100 -2.01 6.96 14.37
C LEU A 100 -1.72 7.03 12.86
N PRO A 101 -1.91 8.22 12.23
CA PRO A 101 -1.48 8.43 10.85
C PRO A 101 0.02 8.23 10.68
N MET A 102 0.40 7.80 9.47
CA MET A 102 1.78 7.56 9.06
C MET A 102 2.68 8.77 9.27
N TYR A 103 2.22 9.95 8.88
CA TYR A 103 2.96 11.19 9.04
C TYR A 103 2.53 11.91 10.31
N ASN A 104 3.52 12.48 11.02
CA ASN A 104 3.20 13.44 12.06
C ASN A 104 2.53 14.63 11.39
N GLN A 105 1.38 15.07 11.91
CA GLN A 105 0.76 16.32 11.50
C GLN A 105 1.74 17.45 11.84
N SER A 106 2.52 17.89 10.85
CA SER A 106 3.19 19.18 10.95
C SER A 106 2.09 20.24 10.92
N GLU A 107 1.99 21.04 11.99
CA GLU A 107 1.40 22.37 11.84
C GLU A 107 2.08 23.02 10.64
N LYS A 108 1.28 23.30 9.60
CA LYS A 108 1.52 24.15 8.44
C LYS A 108 2.97 24.30 7.98
N GLU A 109 3.21 23.86 6.76
CA GLU A 109 4.13 24.44 5.78
C GLU A 109 4.49 25.92 6.08
N ASN A 110 5.54 26.14 6.88
CA ASN A 110 6.24 27.41 6.96
C ASN A 110 7.55 27.18 6.21
N THR A 111 7.51 27.31 4.89
CA THR A 111 8.69 27.52 4.07
C THR A 111 9.32 28.85 4.48
N PRO A 112 10.56 28.89 5.01
CA PRO A 112 11.33 30.13 5.05
C PRO A 112 12.05 30.25 3.69
N THR A 113 11.31 30.63 2.65
CA THR A 113 11.95 31.04 1.38
C THR A 113 12.33 32.51 1.49
N ASN A 114 13.47 32.79 2.13
CA ASN A 114 14.17 34.05 1.91
C ASN A 114 15.27 33.80 0.87
N LEU A 115 14.88 33.84 -0.41
CA LEU A 115 15.80 34.02 -1.53
C LEU A 115 15.54 35.40 -2.11
N LYS A 116 16.32 36.37 -1.64
CA LYS A 116 16.69 37.51 -2.47
C LYS A 116 17.57 36.97 -3.60
N THR A 117 17.03 36.90 -4.81
CA THR A 117 17.85 36.87 -6.03
C THR A 117 17.13 37.65 -7.11
N ASP A 118 17.89 38.56 -7.69
CA ASP A 118 17.49 39.53 -8.69
C ASP A 118 16.84 38.90 -9.92
N ASN A 119 15.91 39.65 -10.49
CA ASN A 119 15.19 39.33 -11.70
C ASN A 119 16.13 38.96 -12.86
N LYS A 120 16.17 37.67 -13.21
CA LYS A 120 16.47 37.24 -14.57
C LYS A 120 15.47 36.15 -14.94
N ALA A 121 14.58 36.49 -15.87
CA ALA A 121 13.53 35.62 -16.38
C ALA A 121 14.10 34.24 -16.76
N VAL A 122 13.80 33.24 -15.93
CA VAL A 122 14.02 31.83 -16.25
C VAL A 122 12.82 31.40 -17.09
N LYS A 123 13.09 31.07 -18.35
CA LYS A 123 12.11 30.50 -19.28
C LYS A 123 11.51 29.26 -18.63
N SER A 124 10.18 29.21 -18.54
CA SER A 124 9.43 28.06 -18.04
C SER A 124 9.82 26.82 -18.84
N ASP A 125 10.32 25.79 -18.15
CA ASP A 125 10.63 24.51 -18.76
C ASP A 125 9.34 23.90 -19.31
N SER A 126 9.24 23.83 -20.64
CA SER A 126 8.12 23.26 -21.41
C SER A 126 7.70 21.85 -20.97
N ASN A 127 8.60 21.16 -20.26
CA ASN A 127 8.37 19.81 -19.76
C ASN A 127 7.40 19.79 -18.55
N PHE A 128 7.40 20.82 -17.71
CA PHE A 128 6.52 20.85 -16.53
C PHE A 128 5.05 21.07 -16.93
N ASP A 129 4.79 22.01 -17.85
CA ASP A 129 3.44 22.28 -18.34
C ASP A 129 2.85 21.09 -19.12
N THR A 130 3.71 20.37 -19.83
CA THR A 130 3.35 19.12 -20.53
C THR A 130 2.96 18.03 -19.53
N LEU A 131 3.80 17.79 -18.51
CA LEU A 131 3.51 16.82 -17.44
C LEU A 131 2.23 17.17 -16.66
N LEU A 132 2.00 18.46 -16.39
CA LEU A 132 0.81 18.90 -15.68
C LEU A 132 -0.47 18.65 -16.50
N SER A 133 -0.38 18.78 -17.82
CA SER A 133 -1.48 18.48 -18.73
C SER A 133 -1.75 16.97 -18.80
N GLU A 134 -0.71 16.14 -18.89
CA GLU A 134 -0.83 14.68 -18.84
C GLU A 134 -1.47 14.19 -17.53
N VAL A 135 -1.04 14.74 -16.38
CA VAL A 135 -1.64 14.39 -15.07
C VAL A 135 -3.12 14.74 -15.02
N LYS A 136 -3.53 15.88 -15.60
CA LYS A 136 -4.95 16.27 -15.67
C LYS A 136 -5.76 15.31 -16.54
N GLU A 137 -5.21 14.91 -17.68
CA GLU A 137 -5.87 13.96 -18.59
C GLU A 137 -5.98 12.56 -17.98
N LEU A 138 -4.92 12.07 -17.36
CA LEU A 138 -4.92 10.79 -16.64
C LEU A 138 -5.97 10.78 -15.52
N LYS A 139 -6.07 11.86 -14.75
CA LYS A 139 -7.09 11.98 -13.70
C LYS A 139 -8.50 11.93 -14.27
N LYS A 140 -8.74 12.59 -15.41
CA LYS A 140 -10.05 12.59 -16.08
C LYS A 140 -10.40 11.19 -16.62
N SER A 141 -9.43 10.50 -17.21
CA SER A 141 -9.61 9.13 -17.70
C SER A 141 -9.92 8.15 -16.57
N LEU A 142 -9.21 8.27 -15.44
CA LEU A 142 -9.44 7.46 -14.24
C LEU A 142 -10.86 7.63 -13.70
N GLU A 143 -11.35 8.86 -13.64
CA GLU A 143 -12.71 9.15 -13.15
C GLU A 143 -13.78 8.58 -14.08
N ALA A 144 -13.57 8.67 -15.39
CA ALA A 144 -14.48 8.08 -16.38
C ALA A 144 -14.52 6.54 -16.28
N GLN A 145 -13.37 5.90 -16.07
CA GLN A 145 -13.28 4.45 -15.91
C GLN A 145 -13.96 3.98 -14.62
N LYS A 146 -13.80 4.70 -13.51
CA LYS A 146 -14.51 4.39 -12.26
C LYS A 146 -16.02 4.42 -12.45
N LYS A 147 -16.53 5.47 -13.10
CA LYS A 147 -17.96 5.60 -13.40
C LYS A 147 -18.46 4.45 -14.28
N GLN A 148 -17.70 4.07 -15.31
CA GLN A 148 -18.05 2.93 -16.16
C GLN A 148 -18.12 1.62 -15.35
N ASN A 149 -17.17 1.38 -14.45
CA ASN A 149 -17.17 0.21 -13.59
C ASN A 149 -18.37 0.19 -12.63
N GLU A 150 -18.75 1.34 -12.07
CA GLU A 150 -19.95 1.47 -11.22
C GLU A 150 -21.23 1.17 -11.99
N ASP A 151 -21.37 1.69 -13.22
CA ASP A 151 -22.54 1.46 -14.05
C ASP A 151 -22.63 -0.02 -14.50
N GLN A 152 -21.48 -0.64 -14.81
CA GLN A 152 -21.41 -2.09 -15.07
C GLN A 152 -21.80 -2.92 -13.86
N ALA A 153 -21.32 -2.56 -12.66
CA ALA A 153 -21.68 -3.26 -11.42
C ALA A 153 -23.18 -3.18 -11.13
N LYS A 154 -23.80 -2.01 -11.33
CA LYS A 154 -25.26 -1.83 -11.19
C LYS A 154 -26.04 -2.71 -12.16
N ALA A 155 -25.62 -2.76 -13.43
CA ALA A 155 -26.29 -3.59 -14.43
C ALA A 155 -26.22 -5.08 -14.10
N ILE A 156 -25.08 -5.56 -13.59
CA ILE A 156 -24.92 -6.94 -13.13
C ILE A 156 -25.85 -7.24 -11.95
N ILE A 157 -25.92 -6.34 -10.96
CA ILE A 157 -26.82 -6.51 -9.80
C ILE A 157 -28.28 -6.58 -10.27
N GLU A 158 -28.71 -5.67 -11.14
CA GLU A 158 -30.07 -5.66 -11.67
C GLU A 158 -30.42 -6.96 -12.42
N PHE A 159 -29.47 -7.50 -13.19
CA PHE A 159 -29.64 -8.79 -13.87
C PHE A 159 -29.82 -9.94 -12.88
N ILE A 160 -28.96 -10.02 -11.86
CA ILE A 160 -29.03 -11.06 -10.82
C ILE A 160 -30.36 -10.97 -10.06
N GLU A 161 -30.85 -9.77 -9.75
CA GLU A 161 -32.13 -9.59 -9.06
C GLU A 161 -33.31 -10.05 -9.90
N LYS A 162 -33.32 -9.78 -11.21
CA LYS A 162 -34.36 -10.28 -12.13
C LYS A 162 -34.38 -11.81 -12.18
N GLU A 163 -33.21 -12.45 -12.31
CA GLU A 163 -33.14 -13.91 -12.29
C GLU A 163 -33.57 -14.49 -10.94
N ARG A 164 -33.17 -13.87 -9.82
CA ARG A 164 -33.57 -14.31 -8.47
C ARG A 164 -35.09 -14.30 -8.30
N ILE A 165 -35.76 -13.26 -8.79
CA ILE A 165 -37.23 -13.15 -8.72
C ILE A 165 -37.87 -14.24 -9.58
N ALA A 166 -37.43 -14.43 -10.82
CA ALA A 166 -37.97 -15.46 -11.72
C ALA A 166 -37.84 -16.88 -11.14
N VAL A 167 -36.69 -17.19 -10.52
CA VAL A 167 -36.48 -18.48 -9.83
C VAL A 167 -37.39 -18.61 -8.61
N SER A 168 -37.60 -17.53 -7.85
CA SER A 168 -38.48 -17.53 -6.68
C SER A 168 -39.93 -17.80 -7.06
N ASP A 169 -40.42 -17.20 -8.14
CA ASP A 169 -41.78 -17.41 -8.67
C ASP A 169 -41.97 -18.87 -9.11
N LEU A 170 -41.01 -19.44 -9.84
CA LEU A 170 -41.01 -20.85 -10.24
C LEU A 170 -41.06 -21.81 -9.03
N ILE A 171 -40.31 -21.50 -7.97
CA ILE A 171 -40.32 -22.29 -6.73
C ILE A 171 -41.70 -22.23 -6.06
N LEU A 172 -42.34 -21.06 -6.05
CA LEU A 172 -43.66 -20.86 -5.46
C LEU A 172 -44.73 -21.68 -6.22
N ASP A 173 -44.71 -21.64 -7.55
CA ASP A 173 -45.62 -22.40 -8.40
C ASP A 173 -45.47 -23.91 -8.22
N LEU A 174 -44.23 -24.40 -8.11
CA LEU A 174 -43.93 -25.80 -7.80
C LEU A 174 -44.47 -26.21 -6.42
N LYS A 175 -44.27 -25.36 -5.40
CA LYS A 175 -44.76 -25.62 -4.04
C LYS A 175 -46.29 -25.69 -3.99
N ASN A 176 -46.97 -24.79 -4.68
CA ASN A 176 -48.43 -24.78 -4.78
C ASN A 176 -48.95 -26.05 -5.47
N SER A 177 -48.32 -26.44 -6.58
CA SER A 177 -48.66 -27.65 -7.34
C SER A 177 -48.47 -28.94 -6.53
N LEU A 178 -47.41 -29.03 -5.73
CA LEU A 178 -47.15 -30.16 -4.83
C LEU A 178 -48.17 -30.26 -3.69
N THR A 179 -48.61 -29.11 -3.17
CA THR A 179 -49.59 -29.05 -2.07
C THR A 179 -50.97 -29.54 -2.54
N GLN A 180 -51.41 -29.10 -3.73
CA GLN A 180 -52.66 -29.58 -4.33
C GLN A 180 -52.65 -31.07 -4.70
N LYS A 181 -51.49 -31.65 -5.01
CA LYS A 181 -51.34 -33.10 -5.24
C LYS A 181 -51.47 -33.92 -3.95
N LYS A 182 -51.04 -33.39 -2.80
CA LYS A 182 -51.16 -34.07 -1.50
C LYS A 182 -52.57 -34.06 -0.94
N GLU A 183 -53.38 -33.05 -1.27
CA GLU A 183 -54.79 -32.97 -0.83
C GLU A 183 -55.73 -33.87 -1.65
N LYS A 184 -55.28 -34.36 -2.81
CA LYS A 184 -56.06 -35.22 -3.72
C LYS A 184 -55.68 -36.72 -3.62
N SER A 185 -54.77 -37.09 -2.74
CA SER A 185 -54.34 -38.47 -2.49
C SER A 185 -54.67 -38.89 -1.07
#